data_AF-A0A963NAQ9-F1
#
_entry.id   AF-A0A963NAQ9-F1
#
_cell.length_a   1.000
_cell.length_b   1.000
_cell.length_c   1.000
_cell.angle_alpha   90.00
_cell.angle_beta   90.00
_cell.angle_gamma   90.00
#
_symmetry.space_group_name_H-M   'P 1'
#
loop_
_entity.id
_entity.type
_entity.pdbx_description
1 polymer ?
#
loop_
_entity_poly.entity_id
_entity_poly.type
_entity_poly.pdbx_seq_one_letter_code
_entity_poly.pdbx_strand_id
1 'polypeptide(L)'
;IENLRRVGVRIAASWAERNLAATWADRMAETAVSDPKSLILVIADMACSDPPMVGGFVAELARRLQGRGPTLALPLTWIEQRLSESGLTIEHLVQSENQQQAADQVSISNSIGSLRILGATDWRTFVETQSVVDNTLRQDPGGVYGRMDFATRDRYRHAIERIAKKGGLSEGEIARKAVEMARLGAVAIDADGGPEDRAGHVGYYLIDKGLPRLERIAQVRLSGTEALCRTAARFPLLAYLGGIALITVIVSGGLLAQAFAAGTPDWLLLPIGVLSLLAASQLAGALVNWLATLLMTPHSLPRMDFAEGIPAQARTLVVVPTMLTSPSGVEDLIEALEVRFLANRDQRLHFGLLTDFRDARQESLPEDESLLQLARTRIGELNEKYGSERAEIRDDLFFLFHRPRRWNPKDRLWMGHERKRGKLADLNALLRG
;
A
#
# COMPACT_ATOMS: atom_id res chain seq x y z
N ILE A 1 -7.19 24.59 -0.56
CA ILE A 1 -8.55 24.26 -0.07
C ILE A 1 -9.22 25.48 0.56
N GLU A 2 -8.63 26.06 1.61
CA GLU A 2 -9.21 27.24 2.29
C GLU A 2 -9.45 28.44 1.36
N ASN A 3 -8.55 28.68 0.40
CA ASN A 3 -8.74 29.73 -0.62
C ASN A 3 -9.99 29.50 -1.50
N LEU A 4 -10.28 28.25 -1.90
CA LEU A 4 -11.47 27.92 -2.67
C LEU A 4 -12.75 28.13 -1.85
N ARG A 5 -12.72 27.76 -0.56
CA ARG A 5 -13.83 28.01 0.36
C ARG A 5 -14.14 29.50 0.44
N ARG A 6 -13.12 30.35 0.64
CA ARG A 6 -13.25 31.81 0.69
C ARG A 6 -13.86 32.39 -0.58
N VAL A 7 -13.37 31.98 -1.76
CA VAL A 7 -13.91 32.45 -3.04
C VAL A 7 -15.35 31.97 -3.25
N GLY A 8 -15.65 30.71 -2.89
CA GLY A 8 -17.00 30.15 -3.01
C GLY A 8 -18.04 30.89 -2.18
N VAL A 9 -17.72 31.29 -0.95
CA VAL A 9 -18.61 32.10 -0.10
C VAL A 9 -18.91 33.46 -0.74
N ARG A 10 -17.90 34.13 -1.31
CA ARG A 10 -18.09 35.42 -2.00
C ARG A 10 -18.95 35.28 -3.26
N ILE A 11 -18.71 34.26 -4.06
CA ILE A 11 -19.51 34.00 -5.27
C ILE A 11 -20.97 33.73 -4.88
N ALA A 12 -21.23 32.97 -3.82
CA ALA A 12 -22.59 32.70 -3.34
C ALA A 12 -23.31 33.99 -2.90
N ALA A 13 -22.62 34.90 -2.20
CA ALA A 13 -23.17 36.19 -1.83
C ALA A 13 -23.48 37.07 -3.07
N SER A 14 -22.53 37.18 -4.01
CA SER A 14 -22.74 37.89 -5.28
C SER A 14 -23.90 37.29 -6.09
N TRP A 15 -24.09 35.97 -6.04
CA TRP A 15 -25.20 35.30 -6.72
C TRP A 15 -26.56 35.68 -6.13
N ALA A 16 -26.65 35.79 -4.80
CA ALA A 16 -27.87 36.26 -4.13
C ALA A 16 -28.19 37.72 -4.51
N GLU A 17 -27.18 38.60 -4.53
CA GLU A 17 -27.31 40.01 -4.93
C GLU A 17 -27.78 40.15 -6.39
N ARG A 18 -27.20 39.37 -7.31
CA ARG A 18 -27.60 39.36 -8.72
C ARG A 18 -29.00 38.81 -8.93
N ASN A 19 -29.40 37.77 -8.21
CA ASN A 19 -30.75 37.22 -8.32
C ASN A 19 -31.81 38.22 -7.83
N LEU A 20 -31.50 38.98 -6.78
CA LEU A 20 -32.36 40.07 -6.31
C LEU A 20 -32.48 41.19 -7.35
N ALA A 21 -31.35 41.62 -7.91
CA ALA A 21 -31.32 42.62 -9.00
C ALA A 21 -32.09 42.14 -10.24
N ALA A 22 -31.90 40.88 -10.64
CA ALA A 22 -32.61 40.25 -11.74
C ALA A 22 -34.13 40.26 -11.52
N THR A 23 -34.59 39.92 -10.31
CA THR A 23 -36.02 39.91 -9.96
C THR A 23 -36.64 41.29 -10.12
N TRP A 24 -35.95 42.33 -9.64
CA TRP A 24 -36.43 43.72 -9.80
C TRP A 24 -36.37 44.19 -11.24
N ALA A 25 -35.29 43.90 -11.95
CA ALA A 25 -35.14 44.24 -13.37
C ALA A 25 -36.23 43.60 -14.23
N ASP A 26 -36.55 42.33 -13.99
CA ASP A 26 -37.56 41.59 -14.74
C ASP A 26 -38.96 42.14 -14.45
N ARG A 27 -39.28 42.42 -13.18
CA ARG A 27 -40.53 43.12 -12.80
C ARG A 27 -40.66 44.48 -13.48
N MET A 28 -39.59 45.29 -13.46
CA MET A 28 -39.59 46.60 -14.11
C MET A 28 -39.75 46.50 -15.62
N ALA A 29 -39.10 45.53 -16.26
CA ALA A 29 -39.23 45.31 -17.69
C ALA A 29 -40.64 44.84 -18.08
N GLU A 30 -41.24 43.92 -17.32
CA GLU A 30 -42.61 43.45 -17.55
C GLU A 30 -43.64 44.56 -17.35
N THR A 31 -43.52 45.36 -16.28
CA THR A 31 -44.41 46.51 -16.03
C THR A 31 -44.21 47.59 -17.09
N ALA A 32 -42.98 47.84 -17.55
CA ALA A 32 -42.73 48.81 -18.62
C ALA A 32 -43.39 48.44 -19.96
N VAL A 33 -43.67 47.14 -20.20
CA VAL A 33 -44.36 46.66 -21.41
C VAL A 33 -45.88 46.61 -21.21
N SER A 34 -46.34 46.10 -20.06
CA SER A 34 -47.76 45.83 -19.78
C SER A 34 -48.52 47.06 -19.26
N ASP A 35 -47.93 47.86 -18.38
CA ASP A 35 -48.51 49.07 -17.81
C ASP A 35 -47.43 50.09 -17.39
N PRO A 36 -46.95 50.93 -18.32
CA PRO A 36 -45.86 51.87 -18.07
C PRO A 36 -46.12 52.87 -16.94
N LYS A 37 -47.40 53.17 -16.64
CA LYS A 37 -47.78 54.12 -15.58
C LYS A 37 -47.53 53.54 -14.18
N SER A 38 -47.62 52.22 -14.05
CA SER A 38 -47.37 51.49 -12.80
C SER A 38 -45.89 51.24 -12.52
N LEU A 39 -44.98 51.57 -13.45
CA LEU A 39 -43.54 51.41 -13.24
C LEU A 39 -43.02 52.21 -12.04
N ILE A 40 -43.60 53.38 -11.78
CA ILE A 40 -43.20 54.21 -10.63
C ILE A 40 -43.52 53.55 -9.28
N LEU A 41 -44.59 52.74 -9.23
CA LEU A 41 -44.94 51.96 -8.04
C LEU A 41 -43.93 50.84 -7.80
N VAL A 42 -43.46 50.17 -8.87
CA VAL A 42 -42.42 49.14 -8.78
C VAL A 42 -41.08 49.72 -8.32
N ILE A 43 -40.72 50.92 -8.80
CA ILE A 43 -39.51 51.63 -8.33
C ILE A 43 -39.67 52.01 -6.86
N ALA A 44 -40.84 52.50 -6.44
CA ALA A 44 -41.11 52.84 -5.05
C ALA A 44 -41.06 51.61 -4.13
N ASP A 45 -41.65 50.49 -4.53
CA ASP A 45 -41.58 49.22 -3.80
C ASP A 45 -40.14 48.73 -3.65
N MET A 46 -39.35 48.82 -4.73
CA MET A 46 -37.93 48.51 -4.67
C MET A 46 -37.21 49.45 -3.69
N ALA A 47 -37.43 50.76 -3.77
CA ALA A 47 -36.82 51.74 -2.89
C ALA A 47 -37.18 51.50 -1.41
N CYS A 48 -38.42 51.09 -1.12
CA CYS A 48 -38.88 50.73 0.22
C CYS A 48 -38.27 49.42 0.74
N SER A 49 -37.86 48.52 -0.15
CA SER A 49 -37.22 47.24 0.23
C SER A 49 -35.75 47.36 0.64
N ASP A 50 -35.18 48.56 0.51
CA ASP A 50 -33.78 48.90 0.85
C ASP A 50 -32.75 47.89 0.30
N PRO A 51 -32.66 47.72 -1.04
CA PRO A 51 -31.77 46.72 -1.63
C PRO A 51 -30.29 47.11 -1.41
N PRO A 52 -29.40 46.11 -1.28
CA PRO A 52 -27.99 46.39 -1.04
C PRO A 52 -27.35 47.09 -2.25
N MET A 53 -26.77 48.27 -2.03
CA MET A 53 -26.06 49.07 -3.05
C MET A 53 -24.62 48.57 -3.26
N VAL A 54 -24.50 47.28 -3.57
CA VAL A 54 -23.25 46.55 -3.75
C VAL A 54 -23.01 46.21 -5.21
N GLY A 55 -21.76 45.87 -5.56
CA GLY A 55 -21.32 45.61 -6.94
C GLY A 55 -22.21 44.61 -7.69
N GLY A 56 -22.52 43.46 -7.07
CA GLY A 56 -23.34 42.41 -7.69
C GLY A 56 -24.76 42.85 -8.04
N PHE A 57 -25.41 43.62 -7.16
CA PHE A 57 -26.77 44.14 -7.39
C PHE A 57 -26.78 45.23 -8.45
N VAL A 58 -25.94 46.26 -8.28
CA VAL A 58 -25.90 47.44 -9.17
C VAL A 58 -25.46 47.04 -10.58
N ALA A 59 -24.44 46.17 -10.71
CA ALA A 59 -23.94 45.77 -12.03
C ALA A 59 -24.97 44.95 -12.82
N GLU A 60 -25.70 44.04 -12.16
CA GLU A 60 -26.73 43.24 -12.82
C GLU A 60 -27.97 44.07 -13.19
N LEU A 61 -28.39 44.99 -12.31
CA LEU A 61 -29.53 45.87 -12.55
C LEU A 61 -29.23 46.87 -13.68
N ALA A 62 -28.05 47.50 -13.66
CA ALA A 62 -27.59 48.38 -14.73
C ALA A 62 -27.52 47.65 -16.08
N ARG A 63 -26.89 46.46 -16.11
CA ARG A 63 -26.75 45.63 -17.31
C ARG A 63 -28.08 45.25 -17.94
N ARG A 64 -29.13 45.01 -17.13
CA ARG A 64 -30.46 44.60 -17.65
C ARG A 64 -31.34 45.77 -18.10
N LEU A 65 -31.22 46.94 -17.46
CA LEU A 65 -32.07 48.10 -17.75
C LEU A 65 -31.46 49.04 -18.80
N GLN A 66 -30.14 49.11 -18.90
CA GLN A 66 -29.45 49.98 -19.84
C GLN A 66 -29.77 49.58 -21.30
N GLY A 67 -30.18 50.56 -22.11
CA GLY A 67 -30.49 50.36 -23.53
C GLY A 67 -31.88 49.80 -23.86
N ARG A 68 -32.77 49.58 -22.87
CA ARG A 68 -34.12 49.04 -23.10
C ARG A 68 -35.25 50.07 -23.27
N GLY A 69 -34.90 51.34 -23.44
CA GLY A 69 -35.83 52.43 -23.75
C GLY A 69 -35.92 53.51 -22.66
N PRO A 70 -36.54 54.67 -22.97
CA PRO A 70 -36.54 55.85 -22.10
C PRO A 70 -37.34 55.67 -20.80
N THR A 71 -38.32 54.77 -20.77
CA THR A 71 -39.12 54.46 -19.56
C THR A 71 -38.30 53.78 -18.47
N LEU A 72 -37.25 53.03 -18.84
CA LEU A 72 -36.35 52.35 -17.92
C LEU A 72 -35.12 53.20 -17.53
N ALA A 73 -35.08 54.47 -17.94
CA ALA A 73 -34.08 55.43 -17.46
C ALA A 73 -34.35 55.87 -16.01
N LEU A 74 -35.62 55.94 -15.60
CA LEU A 74 -36.03 56.40 -14.26
C LEU A 74 -35.46 55.54 -13.12
N PRO A 75 -35.52 54.19 -13.16
CA PRO A 75 -34.85 53.35 -12.16
C PRO A 75 -33.33 53.55 -12.12
N LEU A 76 -32.68 53.75 -13.29
CA LEU A 76 -31.23 53.96 -13.36
C LEU A 76 -30.83 55.30 -12.73
N THR A 77 -31.59 56.37 -13.00
CA THR A 77 -31.39 57.68 -12.36
C THR A 77 -31.59 57.61 -10.85
N TRP A 78 -32.56 56.82 -10.37
CA TRP A 78 -32.75 56.62 -8.93
C TRP A 78 -31.56 55.92 -8.27
N ILE A 79 -31.02 54.86 -8.88
CA ILE A 79 -29.82 54.16 -8.38
C ILE A 79 -28.62 55.12 -8.39
N GLU A 80 -28.44 55.89 -9.46
CA GLU A 80 -27.35 56.86 -9.58
C GLU A 80 -27.44 57.93 -8.49
N GLN A 81 -28.65 58.43 -8.20
CA GLN A 81 -28.89 59.37 -7.11
C GLN A 81 -28.57 58.74 -5.75
N ARG A 82 -29.01 57.50 -5.49
CA ARG A 82 -28.68 56.78 -4.25
C ARG A 82 -27.19 56.52 -4.08
N LEU A 83 -26.48 56.15 -5.14
CA LEU A 83 -25.04 55.95 -5.10
C LEU A 83 -24.28 57.26 -4.87
N SER A 84 -24.79 58.38 -5.42
CA SER A 84 -24.20 59.69 -5.23
C SER A 84 -24.22 60.17 -3.77
N GLU A 85 -25.23 59.76 -2.97
CA GLU A 85 -25.29 60.02 -1.52
C GLU A 85 -24.06 59.44 -0.79
N SER A 86 -23.45 58.40 -1.34
CA SER A 86 -22.25 57.73 -0.82
C SER A 86 -20.98 57.99 -1.64
N GLY A 87 -21.02 58.92 -2.60
CA GLY A 87 -19.88 59.24 -3.47
C GLY A 87 -19.48 58.13 -4.46
N LEU A 88 -20.39 57.20 -4.75
CA LEU A 88 -20.17 56.09 -5.69
C LEU A 88 -20.88 56.35 -7.02
N THR A 89 -20.40 55.70 -8.09
CA THR A 89 -21.06 55.72 -9.41
C THR A 89 -21.36 54.30 -9.87
N ILE A 90 -22.33 54.16 -10.78
CA ILE A 90 -22.67 52.88 -11.41
C ILE A 90 -21.45 52.31 -12.13
N GLU A 91 -20.72 53.14 -12.88
CA GLU A 91 -19.52 52.73 -13.62
C GLU A 91 -18.43 52.17 -12.69
N HIS A 92 -18.17 52.83 -11.57
CA HIS A 92 -17.17 52.38 -10.59
C HIS A 92 -17.55 51.03 -9.97
N LEU A 93 -18.83 50.83 -9.60
CA LEU A 93 -19.30 49.56 -9.04
C LEU A 93 -19.28 48.42 -10.07
N VAL A 94 -19.65 48.70 -11.33
CA VAL A 94 -19.55 47.74 -12.43
C VAL A 94 -18.08 47.35 -12.68
N GLN A 95 -17.17 48.32 -12.69
CA GLN A 95 -15.75 48.06 -12.89
C GLN A 95 -15.16 47.24 -11.73
N SER A 96 -15.48 47.60 -10.49
CA SER A 96 -15.06 46.88 -9.28
C SER A 96 -15.55 45.43 -9.27
N GLU A 97 -16.84 45.21 -9.61
CA GLU A 97 -17.43 43.87 -9.69
C GLU A 97 -16.79 43.01 -10.79
N ASN A 98 -16.46 43.60 -11.94
CA ASN A 98 -15.75 42.91 -13.01
C ASN A 98 -14.31 42.55 -12.61
N GLN A 99 -13.58 43.45 -11.93
CA GLN A 99 -12.25 43.17 -11.40
C GLN A 99 -12.28 42.06 -10.36
N GLN A 100 -13.26 42.08 -9.46
CA GLN A 100 -13.43 41.07 -8.42
C GLN A 100 -13.73 39.70 -9.02
N GLN A 101 -14.61 39.61 -10.02
CA GLN A 101 -14.88 38.38 -10.77
C GLN A 101 -13.63 37.83 -11.46
N ALA A 102 -12.86 38.69 -12.13
CA ALA A 102 -11.62 38.29 -12.79
C ALA A 102 -10.59 37.73 -11.78
N ALA A 103 -10.44 38.41 -10.63
CA ALA A 103 -9.56 37.95 -9.56
C ALA A 103 -10.02 36.61 -8.98
N ASP A 104 -11.32 36.42 -8.76
CA ASP A 104 -11.89 35.17 -8.26
C ASP A 104 -11.72 34.02 -9.28
N GLN A 105 -11.90 34.28 -10.58
CA GLN A 105 -11.67 33.31 -11.64
C GLN A 105 -10.21 32.84 -11.68
N VAL A 106 -9.25 33.76 -11.62
CA VAL A 106 -7.81 33.42 -11.58
C VAL A 106 -7.48 32.63 -10.30
N SER A 107 -8.02 33.04 -9.16
CA SER A 107 -7.81 32.38 -7.86
C SER A 107 -8.34 30.93 -7.86
N ILE A 108 -9.52 30.70 -8.45
CA ILE A 108 -10.09 29.36 -8.64
C ILE A 108 -9.20 28.54 -9.56
N SER A 109 -8.83 29.10 -10.73
CA SER A 109 -7.98 28.43 -11.72
C SER A 109 -6.66 27.97 -11.10
N ASN A 110 -5.96 28.87 -10.39
CA ASN A 110 -4.71 28.56 -9.71
C ASN A 110 -4.87 27.51 -8.61
N SER A 111 -5.98 27.58 -7.84
CA SER A 111 -6.24 26.61 -6.77
C SER A 111 -6.53 25.21 -7.32
N ILE A 112 -7.35 25.11 -8.38
CA ILE A 112 -7.65 23.85 -9.06
C ILE A 112 -6.40 23.31 -9.75
N GLY A 113 -5.65 24.18 -10.44
CA GLY A 113 -4.38 23.82 -11.08
C GLY A 113 -3.38 23.26 -10.07
N SER A 114 -3.22 23.91 -8.92
CA SER A 114 -2.34 23.44 -7.85
C SER A 114 -2.77 22.09 -7.27
N LEU A 115 -4.07 21.90 -7.03
CA LEU A 115 -4.60 20.60 -6.56
C LEU A 115 -4.41 19.50 -7.60
N ARG A 116 -4.59 19.81 -8.88
CA ARG A 116 -4.36 18.88 -9.98
C ARG A 116 -2.87 18.51 -10.09
N ILE A 117 -1.97 19.48 -9.94
CA ILE A 117 -0.52 19.24 -9.89
C ILE A 117 -0.21 18.32 -8.72
N LEU A 118 -0.67 18.64 -7.49
CA LEU A 118 -0.45 17.81 -6.31
C LEU A 118 -0.98 16.37 -6.47
N GLY A 119 -2.12 16.20 -7.17
CA GLY A 119 -2.68 14.88 -7.46
C GLY A 119 -1.97 14.12 -8.58
N ALA A 120 -1.34 14.82 -9.53
CA ALA A 120 -0.60 14.23 -10.63
C ALA A 120 0.89 13.97 -10.30
N THR A 121 1.42 14.62 -9.25
CA THR A 121 2.79 14.41 -8.80
C THR A 121 3.00 12.98 -8.33
N ASP A 122 4.02 12.31 -8.87
CA ASP A 122 4.51 11.07 -8.29
C ASP A 122 5.28 11.34 -7.00
N TRP A 123 4.56 11.25 -5.89
CA TRP A 123 5.10 11.45 -4.55
C TRP A 123 6.23 10.46 -4.23
N ARG A 124 6.27 9.29 -4.88
CA ARG A 124 7.33 8.30 -4.67
C ARG A 124 8.67 8.87 -5.13
N THR A 125 8.72 9.32 -6.38
CA THR A 125 9.91 9.93 -6.97
C THR A 125 10.31 11.22 -6.24
N PHE A 126 9.35 12.06 -5.86
CA PHE A 126 9.61 13.29 -5.12
C PHE A 126 10.32 13.02 -3.78
N VAL A 127 9.77 12.11 -2.97
CA VAL A 127 10.33 11.78 -1.65
C VAL A 127 11.74 11.22 -1.79
N GLU A 128 11.98 10.32 -2.74
CA GLU A 128 13.31 9.70 -2.92
C GLU A 128 14.37 10.70 -3.41
N THR A 129 13.98 11.67 -4.23
CA THR A 129 14.92 12.68 -4.74
C THR A 129 15.31 13.69 -3.66
N GLN A 130 14.34 14.09 -2.81
CA GLN A 130 14.52 15.17 -1.84
C GLN A 130 14.89 14.70 -0.43
N SER A 131 14.71 13.41 -0.12
CA SER A 131 14.98 12.88 1.22
C SER A 131 16.48 12.74 1.49
N VAL A 132 16.97 13.46 2.49
CA VAL A 132 18.34 13.32 3.01
C VAL A 132 18.59 11.90 3.52
N VAL A 133 17.56 11.25 4.10
CA VAL A 133 17.64 9.88 4.58
C VAL A 133 17.83 8.90 3.42
N ASP A 134 17.04 9.03 2.36
CA ASP A 134 17.15 8.18 1.15
C ASP A 134 18.54 8.33 0.51
N ASN A 135 18.98 9.58 0.30
CA ASN A 135 20.30 9.90 -0.24
C ASN A 135 21.45 9.36 0.63
N THR A 136 21.28 9.33 1.95
CA THR A 136 22.27 8.74 2.86
C THR A 136 22.28 7.22 2.73
N LEU A 137 21.11 6.56 2.75
CA LEU A 137 21.01 5.11 2.64
C LEU A 137 21.51 4.56 1.29
N ARG A 138 21.47 5.36 0.22
CA ARG A 138 22.10 5.02 -1.07
C ARG A 138 23.61 4.84 -1.00
N GLN A 139 24.27 5.33 0.05
CA GLN A 139 25.69 5.11 0.31
C GLN A 139 26.00 3.75 0.94
N ASP A 140 25.01 2.83 0.94
CA ASP A 140 25.15 1.41 1.26
C ASP A 140 26.37 0.80 0.52
N PRO A 141 27.26 0.06 1.22
CA PRO A 141 28.51 -0.43 0.64
C PRO A 141 28.33 -1.26 -0.64
N GLY A 142 27.30 -2.12 -0.67
CA GLY A 142 26.98 -2.97 -1.82
C GLY A 142 26.08 -2.31 -2.86
N GLY A 143 25.71 -1.04 -2.67
CA GLY A 143 24.76 -0.33 -3.54
C GLY A 143 23.43 -1.08 -3.72
N VAL A 144 23.05 -1.94 -2.78
CA VAL A 144 21.85 -2.79 -2.91
C VAL A 144 20.61 -1.96 -2.63
N TYR A 145 20.68 -1.07 -1.63
CA TYR A 145 19.56 -0.20 -1.24
C TYR A 145 18.93 0.54 -2.43
N GLY A 146 19.75 1.16 -3.28
CA GLY A 146 19.26 1.92 -4.44
C GLY A 146 18.57 1.08 -5.52
N ARG A 147 18.78 -0.24 -5.52
CA ARG A 147 18.19 -1.22 -6.44
C ARG A 147 16.96 -1.93 -5.84
N MET A 148 16.57 -1.59 -4.61
CA MET A 148 15.40 -2.16 -3.96
C MET A 148 14.10 -1.50 -4.44
N ASP A 149 12.99 -2.22 -4.35
CA ASP A 149 11.69 -1.64 -4.68
C ASP A 149 11.33 -0.48 -3.73
N PHE A 150 10.45 0.41 -4.20
CA PHE A 150 10.04 1.58 -3.41
C PHE A 150 9.52 1.19 -2.03
N ALA A 151 8.69 0.14 -1.93
CA ALA A 151 8.08 -0.29 -0.67
C ALA A 151 9.12 -0.77 0.37
N THR A 152 10.18 -1.43 -0.08
CA THR A 152 11.30 -1.87 0.77
C THR A 152 12.11 -0.67 1.24
N ARG A 153 12.45 0.26 0.33
CA ARG A 153 13.15 1.49 0.68
C ARG A 153 12.34 2.35 1.66
N ASP A 154 11.03 2.43 1.45
CA ASP A 154 10.10 3.14 2.32
C ASP A 154 10.01 2.52 3.72
N ARG A 155 9.95 1.19 3.79
CA ARG A 155 10.02 0.48 5.07
C ARG A 155 11.30 0.80 5.85
N TYR A 156 12.43 0.99 5.15
CA TYR A 156 13.70 1.34 5.80
C TYR A 156 13.65 2.78 6.32
N ARG A 157 13.07 3.72 5.55
CA ARG A 157 12.82 5.10 6.00
C ARG A 157 11.91 5.15 7.22
N HIS A 158 10.81 4.39 7.23
CA HIS A 158 9.94 4.26 8.40
C HIS A 158 10.61 3.60 9.60
N ALA A 159 11.53 2.66 9.40
CA ALA A 159 12.34 2.11 10.49
C ALA A 159 13.21 3.19 11.14
N ILE A 160 13.82 4.07 10.34
CA ILE A 160 14.60 5.22 10.83
C ILE A 160 13.71 6.22 11.57
N GLU A 161 12.57 6.59 10.99
CA GLU A 161 11.58 7.48 11.62
C GLU A 161 11.15 6.93 13.00
N ARG A 162 10.85 5.63 13.10
CA ARG A 162 10.50 4.96 14.35
C ARG A 162 11.61 5.06 15.39
N ILE A 163 12.86 4.85 14.98
CA ILE A 163 14.03 4.95 15.86
C ILE A 163 14.23 6.40 16.31
N ALA A 164 14.12 7.37 15.39
CA ALA A 164 14.26 8.79 15.69
C ALA A 164 13.22 9.28 16.69
N LYS A 165 11.94 8.91 16.50
CA LYS A 165 10.83 9.29 17.39
C LYS A 165 11.00 8.79 18.83
N LYS A 166 11.70 7.67 19.03
CA LYS A 166 11.90 7.03 20.35
C LYS A 166 13.32 7.17 20.89
N GLY A 167 14.23 7.73 20.11
CA GLY A 167 15.65 7.88 20.42
C GLY A 167 16.05 9.34 20.64
N GLY A 168 17.35 9.56 20.83
CA GLY A 168 17.94 10.89 21.00
C GLY A 168 18.57 11.48 19.73
N LEU A 169 18.55 10.75 18.62
CA LEU A 169 19.21 11.13 17.36
C LEU A 169 18.19 11.50 16.28
N SER A 170 18.58 12.42 15.40
CA SER A 170 17.79 12.77 14.21
C SER A 170 17.79 11.63 13.18
N GLU A 171 16.80 11.64 12.27
CA GLU A 171 16.68 10.65 11.20
C GLU A 171 17.94 10.55 10.34
N GLY A 172 18.53 11.71 9.98
CA GLY A 172 19.76 11.76 9.20
C GLY A 172 20.97 11.18 9.93
N GLU A 173 21.06 11.36 11.25
CA GLU A 173 22.13 10.75 12.06
C GLU A 173 21.99 9.23 12.17
N ILE A 174 20.76 8.74 12.34
CA ILE A 174 20.47 7.31 12.37
C ILE A 174 20.79 6.66 11.02
N ALA A 175 20.42 7.31 9.91
CA ALA A 175 20.76 6.87 8.56
C ALA A 175 22.29 6.75 8.38
N ARG A 176 23.04 7.78 8.79
CA ARG A 176 24.52 7.75 8.75
C ARG A 176 25.10 6.63 9.59
N LYS A 177 24.59 6.41 10.80
CA LYS A 177 25.05 5.32 11.68
C LYS A 177 24.74 3.94 11.10
N ALA A 178 23.59 3.76 10.46
CA ALA A 178 23.26 2.52 9.76
C ALA A 178 24.24 2.22 8.62
N VAL A 179 24.58 3.23 7.81
CA VAL A 179 25.59 3.10 6.74
C VAL A 179 26.99 2.84 7.29
N GLU A 180 27.40 3.53 8.35
CA GLU A 180 28.69 3.31 9.01
C GLU A 180 28.84 1.87 9.51
N MET A 181 27.79 1.32 10.15
CA MET A 181 27.78 -0.07 10.59
C MET A 181 27.76 -1.06 9.42
N ALA A 182 27.05 -0.75 8.33
CA ALA A 182 27.10 -1.56 7.11
C ALA A 182 28.52 -1.58 6.51
N ARG A 183 29.21 -0.44 6.47
CA ARG A 183 30.62 -0.38 6.02
C ARG A 183 31.54 -1.22 6.89
N LEU A 184 31.42 -1.11 8.22
CA LEU A 184 32.20 -1.92 9.16
C LEU A 184 31.90 -3.42 8.99
N GLY A 185 30.64 -3.79 8.75
CA GLY A 185 30.26 -5.16 8.48
C GLY A 185 30.82 -5.68 7.15
N ALA A 186 30.81 -4.86 6.09
CA ALA A 186 31.39 -5.21 4.79
C ALA A 186 32.90 -5.51 4.90
N VAL A 187 33.65 -4.65 5.59
CA VAL A 187 35.09 -4.84 5.81
C VAL A 187 35.39 -6.13 6.61
N ALA A 188 34.54 -6.48 7.57
CA ALA A 188 34.69 -7.71 8.35
C ALA A 188 34.41 -8.98 7.52
N ILE A 189 33.49 -8.91 6.55
CA ILE A 189 33.19 -10.03 5.63
C ILE A 189 34.39 -10.30 4.71
N ASP A 190 35.00 -9.25 4.16
CA ASP A 190 36.15 -9.36 3.26
C ASP A 190 37.40 -9.96 3.95
N ALA A 191 37.50 -9.80 5.28
CA ALA A 191 38.64 -10.29 6.06
C ALA A 191 38.52 -11.74 6.53
N ASP A 192 37.31 -12.22 6.87
CA ASP A 192 37.11 -13.51 7.56
C ASP A 192 36.33 -14.57 6.74
N GLY A 193 35.80 -14.23 5.55
CA GLY A 193 35.06 -15.17 4.69
C GLY A 193 33.86 -15.86 5.36
N GLY A 194 33.38 -15.28 6.47
CA GLY A 194 32.38 -15.87 7.35
C GLY A 194 30.93 -15.69 6.86
N PRO A 195 29.98 -16.49 7.39
CA PRO A 195 28.61 -16.58 6.88
C PRO A 195 27.68 -15.39 7.20
N GLU A 196 28.21 -14.28 7.73
CA GLU A 196 27.43 -13.05 7.98
C GLU A 196 27.51 -12.05 6.82
N ASP A 197 27.45 -12.53 5.58
CA ASP A 197 27.40 -11.74 4.32
C ASP A 197 26.37 -10.59 4.34
N ARG A 198 25.35 -10.71 5.20
CA ARG A 198 24.28 -9.72 5.36
C ARG A 198 24.67 -8.50 6.18
N ALA A 199 25.74 -8.56 6.99
CA ALA A 199 26.18 -7.45 7.84
C ALA A 199 26.75 -6.27 7.03
N GLY A 200 27.10 -6.49 5.76
CA GLY A 200 27.55 -5.46 4.83
C GLY A 200 26.45 -4.56 4.26
N HIS A 201 25.17 -4.79 4.61
CA HIS A 201 24.03 -4.06 4.07
C HIS A 201 23.24 -3.29 5.14
N VAL A 202 22.80 -2.08 4.81
CA VAL A 202 22.01 -1.21 5.72
C VAL A 202 20.75 -1.87 6.26
N GLY A 203 20.07 -2.71 5.46
CA GLY A 203 18.85 -3.41 5.87
C GLY A 203 19.04 -4.31 7.09
N TYR A 204 20.23 -4.88 7.28
CA TYR A 204 20.54 -5.71 8.44
C TYR A 204 20.40 -4.95 9.76
N TYR A 205 20.81 -3.67 9.77
CA TYR A 205 20.75 -2.81 10.94
C TYR A 205 19.42 -2.08 11.11
N LEU A 206 18.56 -2.05 10.09
CA LEU A 206 17.28 -1.36 10.13
C LEU A 206 16.09 -2.28 10.42
N ILE A 207 16.12 -3.51 9.92
CA ILE A 207 14.96 -4.42 9.99
C ILE A 207 15.29 -5.85 10.44
N ASP A 208 16.58 -6.20 10.61
CA ASP A 208 17.02 -7.55 10.96
C ASP A 208 17.82 -7.58 12.28
N LYS A 209 18.65 -8.60 12.50
CA LYS A 209 19.40 -8.84 13.75
C LYS A 209 20.35 -7.72 14.16
N GLY A 210 20.75 -6.82 13.26
CA GLY A 210 21.57 -5.65 13.59
C GLY A 210 20.79 -4.51 14.27
N LEU A 211 19.46 -4.53 14.20
CA LEU A 211 18.59 -3.49 14.75
C LEU A 211 18.78 -3.18 16.24
N PRO A 212 18.87 -4.17 17.16
CA PRO A 212 19.12 -3.88 18.58
C PRO A 212 20.41 -3.08 18.83
N ARG A 213 21.43 -3.26 17.98
CA ARG A 213 22.69 -2.50 18.08
C ARG A 213 22.48 -1.04 17.68
N LEU A 214 21.76 -0.80 16.58
CA LEU A 214 21.40 0.55 16.14
C LEU A 214 20.52 1.27 17.17
N GLU A 215 19.50 0.58 17.71
CA GLU A 215 18.60 1.13 18.74
C GLU A 215 19.35 1.52 20.02
N ARG A 216 20.37 0.74 20.42
CA ARG A 216 21.22 1.06 21.57
C ARG A 216 22.06 2.31 21.33
N ILE A 217 22.66 2.45 20.14
CA ILE A 217 23.44 3.63 19.76
C ILE A 217 22.55 4.88 19.71
N ALA A 218 21.34 4.74 19.18
CA ALA A 218 20.35 5.81 19.12
C ALA A 218 19.63 6.09 20.46
N GLN A 219 20.00 5.36 21.53
CA GLN A 219 19.43 5.49 22.88
C GLN A 219 17.89 5.37 22.90
N VAL A 220 17.35 4.44 22.12
CA VAL A 220 15.91 4.22 21.99
C VAL A 220 15.31 3.77 23.33
N ARG A 221 14.26 4.47 23.78
CA ARG A 221 13.47 4.08 24.94
C ARG A 221 12.39 3.08 24.49
N LEU A 222 12.61 1.80 24.77
CA LEU A 222 11.62 0.75 24.52
C LEU A 222 10.54 0.77 25.62
N SER A 223 9.28 0.61 25.22
CA SER A 223 8.20 0.38 26.20
C SER A 223 8.34 -1.01 26.83
N GLY A 224 7.86 -1.18 28.07
CA GLY A 224 7.94 -2.46 28.77
C GLY A 224 7.24 -3.61 28.02
N THR A 225 6.14 -3.30 27.32
CA THR A 225 5.41 -4.25 26.47
C THR A 225 6.21 -4.65 25.23
N GLU A 226 6.88 -3.70 24.57
CA GLU A 226 7.75 -3.98 23.41
C GLU A 226 8.96 -4.84 23.80
N ALA A 227 9.56 -4.58 24.97
CA ALA A 227 10.65 -5.38 25.50
C ALA A 227 10.21 -6.82 25.81
N LEU A 228 9.02 -6.99 26.40
CA LEU A 228 8.45 -8.31 26.69
C LEU A 228 8.15 -9.09 25.40
N CYS A 229 7.46 -8.48 24.43
CA CYS A 229 7.15 -9.09 23.14
C CYS A 229 8.42 -9.50 22.38
N ARG A 230 9.46 -8.65 22.38
CA ARG A 230 10.75 -8.96 21.74
C ARG A 230 11.44 -10.15 22.40
N THR A 231 11.37 -10.25 23.71
CA THR A 231 11.97 -11.38 24.46
C THR A 231 11.20 -12.67 24.19
N ALA A 232 9.87 -12.62 24.17
CA ALA A 232 9.01 -13.74 23.80
C ALA A 232 9.28 -14.22 22.36
N ALA A 233 9.49 -13.30 21.42
CA ALA A 233 9.81 -13.62 20.03
C ALA A 233 11.17 -14.33 19.86
N ARG A 234 12.10 -14.21 20.83
CA ARG A 234 13.39 -14.92 20.80
C ARG A 234 13.24 -16.42 21.05
N PHE A 235 12.19 -16.82 21.79
CA PHE A 235 11.89 -18.21 22.12
C PHE A 235 10.42 -18.53 21.82
N PRO A 236 10.01 -18.56 20.54
CA PRO A 236 8.60 -18.61 20.15
C PRO A 236 7.89 -19.85 20.70
N LEU A 237 8.56 -21.00 20.73
CA LEU A 237 8.00 -22.24 21.26
C LEU A 237 7.78 -22.17 22.78
N LEU A 238 8.74 -21.62 23.53
CA LEU A 238 8.61 -21.46 24.99
C LEU A 238 7.55 -20.43 25.35
N ALA A 239 7.48 -19.31 24.61
CA ALA A 239 6.44 -18.31 24.81
C ALA A 239 5.04 -18.87 24.51
N TYR A 240 4.91 -19.65 23.43
CA TYR A 240 3.65 -20.27 23.03
C TYR A 240 3.18 -21.33 24.04
N LEU A 241 4.01 -22.35 24.29
CA LEU A 241 3.68 -23.43 25.23
C LEU A 241 3.59 -22.92 26.67
N GLY A 242 4.47 -22.00 27.05
CA GLY A 242 4.47 -21.37 28.38
C GLY A 242 3.22 -20.52 28.60
N GLY A 243 2.76 -19.77 27.59
CA GLY A 243 1.51 -19.02 27.65
C GLY A 243 0.30 -19.94 27.82
N ILE A 244 0.24 -21.04 27.06
CA ILE A 244 -0.82 -22.05 27.19
C ILE A 244 -0.78 -22.66 28.59
N ALA A 245 0.38 -23.12 29.05
CA ALA A 245 0.55 -23.73 30.36
C ALA A 245 0.17 -22.77 31.49
N LEU A 246 0.61 -21.51 31.41
CA LEU A 246 0.31 -20.49 32.43
C LEU A 246 -1.18 -20.22 32.54
N ILE A 247 -1.87 -19.96 31.42
CA ILE A 247 -3.32 -19.73 31.41
C ILE A 247 -4.06 -20.97 31.89
N THR A 248 -3.63 -22.16 31.44
CA THR A 248 -4.23 -23.43 31.86
C THR A 248 -4.16 -23.59 33.37
N VAL A 249 -2.97 -23.40 33.97
CA VAL A 249 -2.74 -23.51 35.42
C VAL A 249 -3.51 -22.45 36.21
N ILE A 250 -3.56 -21.21 35.73
CA ILE A 250 -4.31 -20.13 36.40
C ILE A 250 -5.81 -20.45 36.42
N VAL A 251 -6.38 -20.85 35.28
CA VAL A 251 -7.81 -21.13 35.17
C VAL A 251 -8.16 -22.41 35.93
N SER A 252 -7.42 -23.51 35.75
CA SER A 252 -7.68 -24.77 36.46
C SER A 252 -7.44 -24.63 37.97
N GLY A 253 -6.39 -23.90 38.37
CA GLY A 253 -6.08 -23.62 39.77
C GLY A 253 -7.13 -22.75 40.44
N GLY A 254 -7.65 -21.73 39.74
CA GLY A 254 -8.75 -20.89 40.24
C GLY A 254 -10.06 -21.67 40.42
N LEU A 255 -10.39 -22.57 39.49
CA LEU A 255 -11.57 -23.44 39.59
C LEU A 255 -11.42 -24.45 40.75
N LEU A 256 -10.23 -25.04 40.91
CA LEU A 256 -9.94 -25.95 42.03
C LEU A 256 -9.97 -25.24 43.39
N ALA A 257 -9.42 -24.02 43.47
CA ALA A 257 -9.46 -23.22 44.69
C ALA A 257 -10.90 -22.86 45.08
N GLN A 258 -11.77 -22.54 44.10
CA GLN A 258 -13.19 -22.33 44.37
C GLN A 258 -13.91 -23.62 44.80
N ALA A 259 -13.62 -24.75 44.16
CA ALA A 259 -14.20 -26.05 44.57
C ALA A 259 -13.79 -26.42 46.01
N PHE A 260 -12.54 -26.16 46.37
CA PHE A 260 -12.05 -26.36 47.74
C PHE A 260 -12.74 -25.41 48.74
N ALA A 261 -12.82 -24.12 48.42
CA ALA A 261 -13.50 -23.13 49.26
C ALA A 261 -15.01 -23.41 49.44
N ALA A 262 -15.64 -24.07 48.46
CA ALA A 262 -17.03 -24.50 48.53
C ALA A 262 -17.26 -25.75 49.40
N GLY A 263 -16.22 -26.33 50.01
CA GLY A 263 -16.31 -27.50 50.87
C GLY A 263 -16.50 -28.82 50.11
N THR A 264 -16.05 -28.90 48.86
CA THR A 264 -16.15 -30.11 48.05
C THR A 264 -15.32 -31.24 48.67
N PRO A 265 -15.83 -32.48 48.76
CA PRO A 265 -15.08 -33.61 49.32
C PRO A 265 -13.77 -33.88 48.57
N ASP A 266 -12.70 -34.21 49.30
CA ASP A 266 -11.34 -34.37 48.76
C ASP A 266 -11.25 -35.38 47.60
N TRP A 267 -12.05 -36.45 47.65
CA TRP A 267 -12.09 -37.47 46.59
C TRP A 267 -12.66 -36.95 45.26
N LEU A 268 -13.46 -35.87 45.28
CA LEU A 268 -14.04 -35.23 44.10
C LEU A 268 -13.09 -34.18 43.48
N LEU A 269 -12.09 -33.70 44.22
CA LEU A 269 -11.17 -32.67 43.74
C LEU A 269 -10.27 -33.17 42.61
N LEU A 270 -9.83 -34.42 42.66
CA LEU A 270 -9.00 -35.04 41.61
C LEU A 270 -9.72 -35.10 40.24
N PRO A 271 -10.93 -35.68 40.11
CA PRO A 271 -11.64 -35.69 38.83
C PRO A 271 -12.03 -34.28 38.36
N ILE A 272 -12.43 -33.39 39.27
CA ILE A 272 -12.70 -31.97 38.93
C ILE A 272 -11.43 -31.31 38.39
N GLY A 273 -10.27 -31.57 38.98
CA GLY A 273 -8.99 -31.03 38.54
C GLY A 273 -8.61 -31.49 37.14
N VAL A 274 -8.77 -32.79 36.85
CA VAL A 274 -8.48 -33.35 35.52
C VAL A 274 -9.40 -32.76 34.45
N LEU A 275 -10.71 -32.71 34.71
CA LEU A 275 -11.68 -32.11 33.78
C LEU A 275 -11.42 -30.61 33.58
N SER A 276 -11.13 -29.90 34.67
CA SER A 276 -10.81 -28.47 34.64
C SER A 276 -9.52 -28.20 33.86
N LEU A 277 -8.50 -29.05 34.00
CA LEU A 277 -7.24 -28.95 33.24
C LEU A 277 -7.48 -29.16 31.74
N LEU A 278 -8.26 -30.17 31.36
CA LEU A 278 -8.61 -30.43 29.96
C LEU A 278 -9.39 -29.26 29.35
N ALA A 279 -10.43 -28.78 30.04
CA ALA A 279 -11.24 -27.65 29.58
C ALA A 279 -10.43 -26.35 29.50
N ALA A 280 -9.62 -26.06 30.52
CA ALA A 280 -8.76 -24.87 30.56
C ALA A 280 -7.69 -24.90 29.47
N SER A 281 -7.15 -26.07 29.12
CA SER A 281 -6.13 -26.20 28.07
C SER A 281 -6.65 -25.82 26.68
N GLN A 282 -7.89 -26.18 26.36
CA GLN A 282 -8.55 -25.81 25.11
C GLN A 282 -8.78 -24.30 25.04
N LEU A 283 -9.28 -23.71 26.13
CA LEU A 283 -9.48 -22.26 26.24
C LEU A 283 -8.13 -21.52 26.15
N ALA A 284 -7.10 -22.00 26.83
CA ALA A 284 -5.76 -21.42 26.79
C ALA A 284 -5.18 -21.47 25.37
N GLY A 285 -5.30 -22.59 24.67
CA GLY A 285 -4.89 -22.73 23.27
C GLY A 285 -5.60 -21.72 22.36
N ALA A 286 -6.92 -21.57 22.51
CA ALA A 286 -7.70 -20.60 21.73
C ALA A 286 -7.28 -19.15 22.01
N LEU A 287 -7.12 -18.77 23.28
CA LEU A 287 -6.70 -17.43 23.68
C LEU A 287 -5.28 -17.10 23.23
N VAL A 288 -4.33 -18.02 23.38
CA VAL A 288 -2.95 -17.81 22.93
C VAL A 288 -2.88 -17.71 21.42
N ASN A 289 -3.62 -18.53 20.68
CA ASN A 289 -3.70 -18.42 19.22
C ASN A 289 -4.28 -17.07 18.78
N TRP A 290 -5.35 -16.60 19.43
CA TRP A 290 -5.94 -15.28 19.14
C TRP A 290 -4.99 -14.13 19.51
N LEU A 291 -4.31 -14.22 20.65
CA LEU A 291 -3.33 -13.22 21.06
C LEU A 291 -2.13 -13.20 20.11
N ALA A 292 -1.69 -14.37 19.63
CA ALA A 292 -0.59 -14.48 18.67
C ALA A 292 -0.93 -13.78 17.34
N THR A 293 -2.16 -13.89 16.83
CA THR A 293 -2.56 -13.19 15.60
C THR A 293 -2.63 -11.67 15.75
N LEU A 294 -2.89 -11.16 16.96
CA LEU A 294 -2.88 -9.73 17.26
C LEU A 294 -1.46 -9.17 17.47
N LEU A 295 -0.57 -9.94 18.10
CA LEU A 295 0.77 -9.49 18.47
C LEU A 295 1.80 -9.71 17.35
N MET A 296 1.63 -10.73 16.52
CA MET A 296 2.59 -11.06 15.46
C MET A 296 2.27 -10.29 14.18
N THR A 297 3.17 -9.35 13.84
CA THR A 297 3.09 -8.65 12.56
C THR A 297 3.74 -9.48 11.44
N PRO A 298 3.07 -9.66 10.29
CA PRO A 298 3.66 -10.35 9.15
C PRO A 298 4.85 -9.55 8.63
N HIS A 299 5.99 -10.22 8.48
CA HIS A 299 7.20 -9.59 7.94
C HIS A 299 7.19 -9.74 6.43
N SER A 300 6.99 -8.63 5.71
CA SER A 300 7.22 -8.62 4.27
C SER A 300 8.71 -8.90 4.00
N LEU A 301 9.02 -9.69 2.98
CA LEU A 301 10.41 -9.87 2.56
C LEU A 301 10.86 -8.66 1.75
N PRO A 302 12.07 -8.12 1.99
CA PRO A 302 12.66 -7.09 1.13
C PRO A 302 12.65 -7.53 -0.34
N ARG A 303 12.23 -6.63 -1.23
CA ARG A 303 12.12 -6.88 -2.67
C ARG A 303 13.09 -6.00 -3.43
N MET A 304 13.62 -6.54 -4.53
CA MET A 304 14.42 -5.79 -5.50
C MET A 304 13.50 -5.17 -6.56
N ASP A 305 13.93 -4.05 -7.11
CA ASP A 305 13.28 -3.43 -8.26
C ASP A 305 13.84 -4.03 -9.55
N PHE A 306 12.99 -4.76 -10.28
CA PHE A 306 13.29 -5.32 -11.59
C PHE A 306 12.30 -4.80 -12.65
N ALA A 307 11.74 -3.61 -12.46
CA ALA A 307 10.81 -3.00 -13.42
C ALA A 307 11.42 -2.83 -14.83
N GLU A 308 12.73 -2.62 -14.93
CA GLU A 308 13.48 -2.52 -16.19
C GLU A 308 13.99 -3.88 -16.72
N GLY A 309 13.68 -4.97 -16.01
CA GLY A 309 14.09 -6.34 -16.35
C GLY A 309 15.11 -6.93 -15.35
N ILE A 310 15.29 -8.24 -15.45
CA ILE A 310 16.15 -9.00 -14.54
C ILE A 310 17.62 -8.87 -14.98
N PRO A 311 18.60 -8.55 -14.10
CA PRO A 311 20.02 -8.49 -14.45
C PRO A 311 20.62 -9.89 -14.65
N ALA A 312 21.72 -10.01 -15.40
CA ALA A 312 22.34 -11.32 -15.71
C ALA A 312 22.76 -12.10 -14.44
N GLN A 313 23.23 -11.38 -13.43
CA GLN A 313 23.60 -11.93 -12.11
C GLN A 313 22.41 -12.46 -11.29
N ALA A 314 21.18 -12.11 -11.66
CA ALA A 314 19.95 -12.53 -11.00
C ALA A 314 19.08 -13.41 -11.91
N ARG A 315 19.72 -14.13 -12.85
CA ARG A 315 19.03 -15.08 -13.73
C ARG A 315 18.16 -16.02 -12.91
N THR A 316 16.87 -16.08 -13.26
CA THR A 316 15.85 -16.70 -12.41
C THR A 316 15.19 -17.86 -13.13
N LEU A 317 15.05 -18.98 -12.43
CA LEU A 317 14.28 -20.15 -12.87
C LEU A 317 13.01 -20.27 -12.03
N VAL A 318 11.85 -20.16 -12.66
CA VAL A 318 10.54 -20.35 -12.05
C VAL A 318 10.14 -21.81 -12.24
N VAL A 319 10.08 -22.57 -11.15
CA VAL A 319 9.65 -23.96 -11.19
C VAL A 319 8.25 -24.18 -10.64
N VAL A 320 7.47 -25.02 -11.32
CA VAL A 320 6.14 -25.45 -10.89
C VAL A 320 6.21 -26.92 -10.44
N PRO A 321 6.19 -27.19 -9.12
CA PRO A 321 6.16 -28.55 -8.61
C PRO A 321 4.77 -29.17 -8.83
N THR A 322 4.70 -30.21 -9.67
CA THR A 322 3.43 -30.86 -10.07
C THR A 322 3.60 -32.37 -10.24
N MET A 323 2.53 -33.12 -10.50
CA MET A 323 2.59 -34.56 -10.79
C MET A 323 2.10 -34.83 -12.21
N LEU A 324 2.69 -35.81 -12.88
CA LEU A 324 2.18 -36.34 -14.14
C LEU A 324 1.10 -37.37 -13.82
N THR A 325 -0.15 -37.04 -14.12
CA THR A 325 -1.32 -37.85 -13.73
C THR A 325 -2.04 -38.50 -14.89
N SER A 326 -2.20 -37.78 -16.00
CA SER A 326 -2.88 -38.21 -17.22
C SER A 326 -2.36 -37.41 -18.43
N PRO A 327 -2.57 -37.87 -19.67
CA PRO A 327 -2.17 -37.12 -20.85
C PRO A 327 -2.82 -35.74 -20.94
N SER A 328 -4.13 -35.64 -20.62
CA SER A 328 -4.83 -34.34 -20.57
C SER A 328 -4.23 -33.40 -19.52
N GLY A 329 -3.87 -33.93 -18.35
CA GLY A 329 -3.24 -33.14 -17.29
C GLY A 329 -1.85 -32.66 -17.68
N VAL A 330 -1.12 -33.40 -18.52
CA VAL A 330 0.14 -32.91 -19.09
C VAL A 330 -0.12 -31.70 -19.99
N GLU A 331 -1.10 -31.76 -20.89
CA GLU A 331 -1.44 -30.64 -21.77
C GLU A 331 -1.84 -29.40 -20.96
N ASP A 332 -2.71 -29.55 -19.95
CA ASP A 332 -3.12 -28.44 -19.07
C ASP A 332 -1.92 -27.80 -18.35
N LEU A 333 -0.93 -28.61 -17.94
CA LEU A 333 0.28 -28.12 -17.28
C LEU A 333 1.19 -27.34 -18.23
N ILE A 334 1.27 -27.77 -19.49
CA ILE A 334 2.05 -27.11 -20.54
C ILE A 334 1.39 -25.78 -20.91
N GLU A 335 0.07 -25.76 -21.09
CA GLU A 335 -0.69 -24.53 -21.34
C GLU A 335 -0.52 -23.54 -20.18
N ALA A 336 -0.67 -24.00 -18.94
CA ALA A 336 -0.48 -23.15 -17.77
C ALA A 336 0.97 -22.61 -17.65
N LEU A 337 1.97 -23.38 -18.10
CA LEU A 337 3.36 -22.94 -18.15
C LEU A 337 3.56 -21.85 -19.21
N GLU A 338 2.95 -22.03 -20.39
CA GLU A 338 2.99 -21.06 -21.48
C GLU A 338 2.31 -19.74 -21.08
N VAL A 339 1.14 -19.79 -20.44
CA VAL A 339 0.45 -18.60 -19.92
C VAL A 339 1.34 -17.83 -18.93
N ARG A 340 2.05 -18.53 -18.04
CA ARG A 340 2.97 -17.90 -17.08
C ARG A 340 4.14 -17.20 -17.77
N PHE A 341 4.68 -17.82 -18.81
CA PHE A 341 5.74 -17.23 -19.64
C PHE A 341 5.23 -15.99 -20.38
N LEU A 342 4.07 -16.06 -21.03
CA LEU A 342 3.50 -14.93 -21.77
C LEU A 342 3.14 -13.75 -20.87
N ALA A 343 2.68 -14.03 -19.65
CA ALA A 343 2.38 -13.00 -18.66
C ALA A 343 3.64 -12.33 -18.07
N ASN A 344 4.81 -12.97 -18.14
CA ASN A 344 6.06 -12.51 -17.52
C ASN A 344 7.23 -12.64 -18.51
N ARG A 345 7.21 -11.83 -19.57
CA ARG A 345 8.27 -11.87 -20.60
C ARG A 345 9.53 -11.15 -20.11
N ASP A 346 10.59 -11.91 -19.84
CA ASP A 346 11.95 -11.40 -19.59
C ASP A 346 12.99 -12.32 -20.26
N GLN A 347 14.15 -11.78 -20.65
CA GLN A 347 15.22 -12.53 -21.31
C GLN A 347 15.95 -13.50 -20.39
N ARG A 348 15.97 -13.23 -19.08
CA ARG A 348 16.72 -13.98 -18.07
C ARG A 348 15.81 -14.74 -17.10
N LEU A 349 14.54 -14.89 -17.48
CA LEU A 349 13.54 -15.68 -16.78
C LEU A 349 13.28 -16.99 -17.53
N HIS A 350 13.53 -18.10 -16.84
CA HIS A 350 13.32 -19.44 -17.34
C HIS A 350 12.16 -20.10 -16.59
N PHE A 351 11.50 -21.05 -17.23
CA PHE A 351 10.37 -21.77 -16.66
C PHE A 351 10.65 -23.26 -16.63
N GLY A 352 10.26 -23.94 -15.56
CA GLY A 352 10.49 -25.36 -15.42
C GLY A 352 9.33 -26.10 -14.77
N LEU A 353 9.06 -27.32 -15.23
CA LEU A 353 8.19 -28.24 -14.53
C LEU A 353 9.03 -29.18 -13.67
N LEU A 354 8.65 -29.31 -12.40
CA LEU A 354 9.31 -30.20 -11.45
C LEU A 354 8.35 -31.33 -11.09
N THR A 355 8.46 -32.42 -11.83
CA THR A 355 7.42 -33.45 -11.94
C THR A 355 7.79 -34.73 -11.20
N ASP A 356 6.78 -35.36 -10.61
CA ASP A 356 6.84 -36.73 -10.08
C ASP A 356 5.70 -37.54 -10.70
N PHE A 357 5.79 -38.87 -10.67
CA PHE A 357 4.63 -39.72 -10.96
C PHE A 357 3.68 -39.86 -9.75
N ARG A 358 2.45 -40.34 -10.04
CA ARG A 358 1.49 -40.75 -9.00
C ARG A 358 2.03 -41.91 -8.16
N ASP A 359 1.55 -42.02 -6.92
CA ASP A 359 1.93 -43.13 -6.05
C ASP A 359 1.49 -44.47 -6.63
N ALA A 360 2.35 -45.47 -6.50
CA ALA A 360 2.10 -46.79 -7.04
C ALA A 360 2.61 -47.88 -6.10
N ARG A 361 2.07 -49.10 -6.26
CA ARG A 361 2.60 -50.30 -5.59
C ARG A 361 3.86 -50.85 -6.26
N GLN A 362 4.17 -50.38 -7.46
CA GLN A 362 5.34 -50.76 -8.25
C GLN A 362 6.20 -49.52 -8.50
N GLU A 363 7.50 -49.73 -8.72
CA GLU A 363 8.45 -48.64 -8.97
C GLU A 363 8.14 -47.91 -10.28
N SER A 364 7.85 -48.66 -11.35
CA SER A 364 7.45 -48.18 -12.67
C SER A 364 6.11 -48.77 -13.09
N LEU A 365 5.23 -47.94 -13.64
CA LEU A 365 4.00 -48.35 -14.32
C LEU A 365 4.17 -48.24 -15.84
N PRO A 366 3.47 -49.06 -16.65
CA PRO A 366 3.58 -49.00 -18.11
C PRO A 366 3.20 -47.65 -18.72
N GLU A 367 2.35 -46.87 -18.05
CA GLU A 367 1.87 -45.56 -18.51
C GLU A 367 2.86 -44.42 -18.19
N ASP A 368 3.83 -44.63 -17.31
CA ASP A 368 4.72 -43.57 -16.84
C ASP A 368 5.60 -43.02 -17.97
N GLU A 369 6.15 -43.92 -18.79
CA GLU A 369 7.04 -43.54 -19.90
C GLU A 369 6.29 -42.74 -20.96
N SER A 370 5.04 -43.11 -21.27
CA SER A 370 4.25 -42.37 -22.27
C SER A 370 3.90 -40.96 -21.79
N LEU A 371 3.60 -40.79 -20.49
CA LEU A 371 3.36 -39.48 -19.90
C LEU A 371 4.62 -38.61 -19.88
N LEU A 372 5.77 -39.20 -19.55
CA LEU A 372 7.05 -38.49 -19.52
C LEU A 372 7.48 -38.07 -20.93
N GLN A 373 7.32 -38.94 -21.92
CA GLN A 373 7.61 -38.61 -23.31
C GLN A 373 6.68 -37.53 -23.84
N LEU A 374 5.38 -37.58 -23.53
CA LEU A 374 4.44 -36.51 -23.91
C LEU A 374 4.89 -35.16 -23.34
N ALA A 375 5.23 -35.11 -22.04
CA ALA A 375 5.70 -33.88 -21.41
C ALA A 375 7.01 -33.38 -22.05
N ARG A 376 7.94 -34.29 -22.36
CA ARG A 376 9.21 -33.97 -23.02
C ARG A 376 8.98 -33.37 -24.41
N THR A 377 8.13 -33.99 -25.21
CA THR A 377 7.78 -33.53 -26.56
C THR A 377 7.15 -32.14 -26.51
N ARG A 378 6.17 -31.92 -25.63
CA ARG A 378 5.49 -30.62 -25.48
C ARG A 378 6.41 -29.49 -25.02
N ILE A 379 7.34 -29.78 -24.11
CA ILE A 379 8.37 -28.81 -23.71
C ILE A 379 9.31 -28.49 -24.87
N GLY A 380 9.68 -29.50 -25.67
CA GLY A 380 10.45 -29.31 -26.90
C GLY A 380 9.73 -28.39 -27.90
N GLU A 381 8.45 -28.64 -28.15
CA GLU A 381 7.61 -27.81 -29.02
C GLU A 381 7.53 -26.35 -28.54
N LEU A 382 7.41 -26.11 -27.22
CA LEU A 382 7.45 -24.76 -26.65
C LEU A 382 8.81 -24.08 -26.86
N ASN A 383 9.91 -24.81 -26.66
CA ASN A 383 11.26 -24.29 -26.89
C ASN A 383 11.50 -23.99 -28.39
N GLU A 384 10.99 -24.80 -29.31
CA GLU A 384 11.06 -24.52 -30.75
C GLU A 384 10.24 -23.28 -31.12
N LYS A 385 9.01 -23.18 -30.58
CA LYS A 385 8.10 -22.05 -30.82
C LYS A 385 8.69 -20.71 -30.37
N TYR A 386 9.30 -20.66 -29.19
CA TYR A 386 9.77 -19.40 -28.59
C TYR A 386 11.29 -19.19 -28.65
N GLY A 387 12.08 -20.24 -28.89
CA GLY A 387 13.55 -20.17 -28.93
C GLY A 387 14.10 -19.44 -30.17
N SER A 388 13.32 -19.33 -31.24
CA SER A 388 13.71 -18.61 -32.46
C SER A 388 13.57 -17.08 -32.36
N GLU A 389 12.74 -16.55 -31.45
CA GLU A 389 12.53 -15.11 -31.27
C GLU A 389 13.72 -14.37 -30.62
N ARG A 390 14.67 -15.10 -30.00
CA ARG A 390 15.76 -14.53 -29.19
C ARG A 390 17.13 -14.98 -29.69
N ALA A 391 17.50 -14.53 -30.89
CA ALA A 391 18.63 -15.02 -31.68
C ALA A 391 20.06 -14.69 -31.16
N GLU A 392 20.25 -14.22 -29.92
CA GLU A 392 21.61 -13.93 -29.41
C GLU A 392 22.14 -14.97 -28.41
N ILE A 393 21.29 -15.82 -27.81
CA ILE A 393 21.72 -16.93 -26.94
C ILE A 393 20.74 -18.10 -27.10
N ARG A 394 21.20 -19.26 -27.61
CA ARG A 394 20.43 -20.52 -27.65
C ARG A 394 20.37 -21.16 -26.25
N ASP A 395 19.76 -20.46 -25.30
CA ASP A 395 19.43 -21.06 -24.01
C ASP A 395 17.96 -21.46 -24.01
N ASP A 396 17.68 -22.72 -23.68
CA ASP A 396 16.32 -23.24 -23.58
C ASP A 396 15.51 -22.41 -22.56
N LEU A 397 14.26 -22.07 -22.91
CA LEU A 397 13.37 -21.26 -22.07
C LEU A 397 12.57 -22.11 -21.09
N PHE A 398 12.23 -23.32 -21.51
CA PHE A 398 11.41 -24.27 -20.80
C PHE A 398 12.21 -25.53 -20.46
N PHE A 399 12.13 -25.93 -19.19
CA PHE A 399 12.84 -27.11 -18.67
C PHE A 399 11.87 -28.13 -18.07
N LEU A 400 12.20 -29.41 -18.20
CA LEU A 400 11.50 -30.50 -17.53
C LEU A 400 12.46 -31.22 -16.59
N PHE A 401 12.18 -31.13 -15.29
CA PHE A 401 12.87 -31.88 -14.26
C PHE A 401 11.94 -32.96 -13.75
N HIS A 402 12.30 -34.22 -14.00
CA HIS A 402 11.49 -35.36 -13.59
C HIS A 402 12.23 -36.22 -12.56
N ARG A 403 11.53 -36.66 -11.52
CA ARG A 403 12.10 -37.51 -10.46
C ARG A 403 11.43 -38.89 -10.45
N PRO A 404 12.20 -39.98 -10.33
CA PRO A 404 11.65 -41.32 -10.20
C PRO A 404 10.97 -41.54 -8.84
N ARG A 405 10.11 -42.56 -8.75
CA ARG A 405 9.54 -43.00 -7.47
C ARG A 405 10.64 -43.62 -6.61
N ARG A 406 10.57 -43.42 -5.29
CA ARG A 406 11.40 -44.12 -4.30
C ARG A 406 10.52 -44.90 -3.34
N TRP A 407 10.99 -46.05 -2.89
CA TRP A 407 10.29 -46.86 -1.91
C TRP A 407 10.18 -46.13 -0.57
N ASN A 408 8.95 -45.99 -0.05
CA ASN A 408 8.70 -45.46 1.29
C ASN A 408 8.35 -46.61 2.25
N PRO A 409 9.21 -46.92 3.25
CA PRO A 409 9.00 -48.04 4.15
C PRO A 409 7.83 -47.83 5.13
N LYS A 410 7.43 -46.59 5.41
CA LYS A 410 6.32 -46.29 6.33
C LYS A 410 4.96 -46.55 5.68
N ASP A 411 4.79 -46.06 4.46
CA ASP A 411 3.52 -46.15 3.71
C ASP A 411 3.45 -47.39 2.81
N ARG A 412 4.56 -48.13 2.68
CA ARG A 412 4.71 -49.33 1.83
C ARG A 412 4.30 -49.10 0.37
N LEU A 413 4.64 -47.91 -0.15
CA LEU A 413 4.33 -47.47 -1.49
C LEU A 413 5.56 -46.84 -2.15
N TRP A 414 5.59 -46.89 -3.48
CA TRP A 414 6.54 -46.14 -4.30
C TRP A 414 5.98 -44.75 -4.56
N MET A 415 6.71 -43.72 -4.14
CA MET A 415 6.26 -42.33 -4.25
C MET A 415 7.43 -41.37 -4.43
N GLY A 416 7.15 -40.15 -4.91
CA GLY A 416 8.13 -39.08 -4.97
C GLY A 416 8.61 -38.66 -3.58
N HIS A 417 9.93 -38.53 -3.40
CA HIS A 417 10.52 -38.13 -2.11
C HIS A 417 10.11 -36.70 -1.75
N GLU A 418 9.43 -36.53 -0.60
CA GLU A 418 8.90 -35.28 -0.05
C GLU A 418 8.34 -34.29 -1.12
N ARG A 419 7.09 -34.53 -1.56
CA ARG A 419 6.42 -33.90 -2.74
C ARG A 419 6.48 -32.38 -2.89
N LYS A 420 6.84 -31.62 -1.87
CA LYS A 420 6.97 -30.15 -1.93
C LYS A 420 8.38 -29.69 -1.63
N ARG A 421 8.89 -30.02 -0.43
CA ARG A 421 10.22 -29.57 0.02
C ARG A 421 11.35 -30.37 -0.64
N GLY A 422 11.20 -31.69 -0.76
CA GLY A 422 12.18 -32.56 -1.41
C GLY A 422 12.38 -32.21 -2.88
N LYS A 423 11.30 -31.86 -3.60
CA LYS A 423 11.39 -31.38 -4.99
C LYS A 423 12.39 -30.23 -5.13
N LEU A 424 12.16 -29.18 -4.37
CA LEU A 424 12.99 -27.99 -4.40
C LEU A 424 14.40 -28.25 -3.86
N ALA A 425 14.54 -29.14 -2.87
CA ALA A 425 15.84 -29.52 -2.33
C ALA A 425 16.70 -30.26 -3.38
N ASP A 426 16.14 -31.24 -4.10
CA ASP A 426 16.84 -31.98 -5.15
C ASP A 426 17.25 -31.05 -6.30
N LEU A 427 16.35 -30.14 -6.71
CA LEU A 427 16.68 -29.12 -7.71
C LEU A 427 17.80 -28.19 -7.24
N ASN A 428 17.74 -27.73 -5.99
CA ASN A 428 18.80 -26.89 -5.42
C ASN A 428 20.14 -27.63 -5.32
N ALA A 429 20.12 -28.94 -5.05
CA ALA A 429 21.33 -29.75 -5.09
C ALA A 429 21.89 -29.81 -6.52
N LEU A 430 21.05 -30.12 -7.51
CA LEU A 430 21.44 -30.15 -8.92
C LEU A 430 22.05 -28.84 -9.40
N LEU A 431 21.47 -27.70 -9.01
CA LEU A 431 21.96 -26.37 -9.40
C LEU A 431 23.27 -25.96 -8.70
N ARG A 432 23.59 -26.58 -7.56
CA ARG A 432 24.82 -26.28 -6.81
C ARG A 432 26.02 -27.16 -7.21
N GLY A 433 25.80 -28.19 -8.03
CA GLY A 433 26.79 -29.20 -8.39
C GLY A 433 26.77 -30.36 -7.42
#